data_AF-A0A7S3KZ93-F1
#
_entry.id   AF-A0A7S3KZ93-F1
#
_cell.length_a   1.000
_cell.length_b   1.000
_cell.length_c   1.000
_cell.angle_alpha   90.00
_cell.angle_beta   90.00
_cell.angle_gamma   90.00
#
_symmetry.space_group_name_H-M   'P 1'
#
loop_
_entity.id
_entity.type
_entity.pdbx_description
1 polymer ?
#
loop_
_entity_poly.entity_id
_entity_poly.type
_entity_poly.pdbx_seq_one_letter_code
_entity_poly.pdbx_strand_id
1 'polypeptide(L)'
;MLEVMYISQINASMLSASLQVAPGLAQGRPNLGMEPNKTWYQPVLGEGATLNEYFYGVHVEHRSNDGKLDYEFQTDTISINYWLDDSFWTRQHLFRVEWEPPLNDGSGGYIHWYIDGNLMAGIEGEELQRVSQTEIPSEPMSLLMNLAVSKDWSFPDAWFLNCKHKCWSCFDPKCQCALPEGFCESLPVHFLIDYVRVYQAAHNPRHTLGCSPPSRPTAGFIEAHKERYMVHGQTEPLLPVTTGGASCVVNDDCGHGTCVVGRPPLCHCRNGWTGPTCLAHNGSDNTAFDVRRATATFLAFLALFLMFGSFLSFVGYKIRNRNYSTRVLYELLSDIESEKVLPSKGAVIEGSEPPALKPMEQGGGSSLSYQTE
;
A
#
# COMPACT_ATOMS: atom_id res chain seq x y z
N MET A 1 -27.77 -10.01 37.09
CA MET A 1 -28.08 -10.90 35.95
C MET A 1 -27.37 -10.42 34.68
N LEU A 2 -27.54 -9.15 34.28
CA LEU A 2 -26.72 -8.49 33.22
C LEU A 2 -25.20 -8.52 33.53
N GLU A 3 -24.80 -8.23 34.76
CA GLU A 3 -23.40 -8.24 35.19
C GLU A 3 -22.75 -9.63 35.13
N VAL A 4 -23.52 -10.69 35.45
CA VAL A 4 -23.06 -12.09 35.42
C VAL A 4 -22.98 -12.61 33.99
N MET A 5 -23.91 -12.22 33.12
CA MET A 5 -23.83 -12.49 31.68
C MET A 5 -22.62 -11.79 31.05
N TYR A 6 -22.37 -10.54 31.39
CA TYR A 6 -21.23 -9.76 30.87
C TYR A 6 -19.89 -10.38 31.29
N ILE A 7 -19.75 -10.78 32.56
CA ILE A 7 -18.56 -11.48 33.06
C ILE A 7 -18.41 -12.87 32.42
N SER A 8 -19.50 -13.60 32.17
CA SER A 8 -19.43 -14.90 31.49
C SER A 8 -19.00 -14.82 30.03
N GLN A 9 -19.31 -13.72 29.32
CA GLN A 9 -18.83 -13.48 27.96
C GLN A 9 -17.37 -13.02 27.93
N ILE A 10 -16.89 -12.30 28.96
CA ILE A 10 -15.48 -11.88 29.05
C ILE A 10 -14.52 -13.09 29.11
N ASN A 11 -14.96 -14.21 29.67
CA ASN A 11 -14.16 -15.44 29.78
C ASN A 11 -14.41 -16.46 28.65
N ALA A 12 -15.28 -16.17 27.70
CA ALA A 12 -15.57 -17.10 26.60
C ALA A 12 -14.55 -16.92 25.47
N SER A 13 -14.03 -18.05 24.98
CA SER A 13 -13.17 -18.05 23.81
C SER A 13 -13.96 -17.57 22.60
N MET A 14 -13.34 -16.78 21.73
CA MET A 14 -13.99 -16.30 20.51
C MET A 14 -13.02 -16.32 19.33
N LEU A 15 -13.58 -16.41 18.13
CA LEU A 15 -12.90 -16.10 16.89
C LEU A 15 -13.41 -14.77 16.36
N SER A 16 -12.53 -14.00 15.72
CA SER A 16 -12.89 -12.76 15.07
C SER A 16 -12.46 -12.78 13.61
N ALA A 17 -13.42 -12.59 12.71
CA ALA A 17 -13.19 -12.36 11.30
C ALA A 17 -13.29 -10.86 11.04
N SER A 18 -12.19 -10.26 10.57
CA SER A 18 -12.11 -8.80 10.45
C SER A 18 -11.51 -8.37 9.12
N LEU A 19 -12.09 -7.33 8.52
CA LEU A 19 -11.53 -6.61 7.38
C LEU A 19 -11.33 -5.14 7.78
N GLN A 20 -10.08 -4.70 7.72
CA GLN A 20 -9.76 -3.28 7.85
C GLN A 20 -10.19 -2.54 6.58
N VAL A 21 -10.87 -1.41 6.75
CA VAL A 21 -11.44 -0.64 5.66
C VAL A 21 -10.74 0.70 5.52
N ALA A 22 -10.22 0.98 4.33
CA ALA A 22 -9.59 2.25 3.99
C ALA A 22 -9.87 2.63 2.52
N PRO A 23 -10.28 3.87 2.20
CA PRO A 23 -10.71 4.88 3.15
C PRO A 23 -11.97 4.44 3.90
N GLY A 24 -12.04 4.80 5.17
CA GLY A 24 -13.24 4.64 5.99
C GLY A 24 -14.25 5.76 5.76
N LEU A 25 -15.38 5.69 6.46
CA LEU A 25 -16.39 6.76 6.48
C LEU A 25 -15.87 7.98 7.23
N ALA A 26 -15.91 9.18 6.63
CA ALA A 26 -15.40 10.41 7.25
C ALA A 26 -16.25 10.97 8.39
N GLN A 27 -17.56 10.73 8.40
CA GLN A 27 -18.53 11.28 9.36
C GLN A 27 -19.61 10.25 9.73
N GLY A 28 -20.34 10.49 10.83
CA GLY A 28 -21.46 9.62 11.24
C GLY A 28 -21.02 8.28 11.82
N ARG A 29 -19.88 8.27 12.53
CA ARG A 29 -19.36 7.09 13.22
C ARG A 29 -20.17 6.78 14.48
N PRO A 30 -20.40 5.50 14.81
CA PRO A 30 -20.91 5.15 16.12
C PRO A 30 -19.92 5.58 17.20
N ASN A 31 -20.43 5.80 18.41
CA ASN A 31 -19.56 5.80 19.58
C ASN A 31 -19.05 4.37 19.80
N LEU A 32 -17.85 4.23 20.38
CA LEU A 32 -17.27 2.92 20.70
C LEU A 32 -18.25 2.06 21.50
N GLY A 33 -18.50 0.82 21.06
CA GLY A 33 -19.41 -0.12 21.71
C GLY A 33 -20.89 0.20 21.52
N MET A 34 -21.24 0.99 20.50
CA MET A 34 -22.62 1.24 20.10
C MET A 34 -22.83 0.79 18.65
N GLU A 35 -24.02 0.28 18.36
CA GLU A 35 -24.42 0.02 16.99
C GLU A 35 -24.47 1.31 16.15
N PRO A 36 -24.06 1.26 14.87
CA PRO A 36 -24.16 2.40 13.97
C PRO A 36 -25.64 2.74 13.68
N ASN A 37 -26.02 3.99 13.96
CA ASN A 37 -27.38 4.54 13.75
C ASN A 37 -27.79 4.65 12.25
N LYS A 38 -26.83 4.44 11.34
CA LYS A 38 -27.04 4.26 9.90
C LYS A 38 -26.53 2.86 9.55
N THR A 39 -27.11 2.24 8.52
CA THR A 39 -26.58 1.02 7.91
C THR A 39 -25.19 1.31 7.33
N TRP A 40 -24.16 1.17 8.18
CA TRP A 40 -22.75 1.10 7.81
C TRP A 40 -22.55 -0.13 6.88
N TYR A 41 -21.36 -0.70 6.87
CA TYR A 41 -21.13 -1.99 6.25
C TYR A 41 -22.14 -3.01 6.79
N GLN A 42 -22.94 -3.62 5.90
CA GLN A 42 -23.89 -4.68 6.23
C GLN A 42 -23.23 -6.03 5.95
N PRO A 43 -22.45 -6.60 6.89
CA PRO A 43 -21.84 -7.90 6.66
C PRO A 43 -22.90 -9.00 6.65
N VAL A 44 -22.58 -10.08 5.96
CA VAL A 44 -23.29 -11.35 6.07
C VAL A 44 -22.84 -12.02 7.37
N LEU A 45 -23.80 -12.34 8.24
CA LEU A 45 -23.55 -13.03 9.50
C LEU A 45 -23.93 -14.50 9.37
N GLY A 46 -23.00 -15.39 9.74
CA GLY A 46 -23.27 -16.80 9.91
C GLY A 46 -24.16 -17.06 11.14
N GLU A 47 -24.67 -18.29 11.25
CA GLU A 47 -25.43 -18.71 12.44
C GLU A 47 -24.56 -18.60 13.69
N GLY A 48 -25.02 -17.87 14.72
CA GLY A 48 -24.28 -17.65 15.96
C GLY A 48 -23.18 -16.58 15.89
N ALA A 49 -22.97 -15.96 14.74
CA ALA A 49 -22.05 -14.84 14.60
C ALA A 49 -22.72 -13.51 14.99
N THR A 50 -21.95 -12.62 15.61
CA THR A 50 -22.41 -11.30 16.03
C THR A 50 -21.45 -10.22 15.57
N LEU A 51 -21.97 -9.03 15.29
CA LEU A 51 -21.14 -7.87 14.99
C LEU A 51 -20.22 -7.53 16.17
N ASN A 52 -18.98 -7.19 15.89
CA ASN A 52 -18.06 -6.66 16.90
C ASN A 52 -18.10 -5.13 16.89
N GLU A 53 -19.01 -4.57 17.67
CA GLU A 53 -19.28 -3.12 17.75
C GLU A 53 -18.11 -2.28 18.26
N TYR A 54 -17.09 -2.91 18.85
CA TYR A 54 -15.91 -2.21 19.37
C TYR A 54 -14.89 -1.80 18.30
N PHE A 55 -15.04 -2.26 17.05
CA PHE A 55 -14.05 -2.02 15.99
C PHE A 55 -14.57 -1.15 14.84
N TYR A 56 -15.75 -0.54 15.01
CA TYR A 56 -16.35 0.38 14.04
C TYR A 56 -15.90 1.81 14.31
N GLY A 57 -14.95 2.32 13.52
CA GLY A 57 -14.60 3.73 13.60
C GLY A 57 -13.88 4.08 14.91
N VAL A 58 -12.91 3.27 15.32
CA VAL A 58 -12.10 3.54 16.53
C VAL A 58 -11.03 4.57 16.24
N HIS A 59 -11.05 5.66 17.00
CA HIS A 59 -9.95 6.61 17.05
C HIS A 59 -8.83 6.04 17.91
N VAL A 60 -7.66 5.81 17.33
CA VAL A 60 -6.51 5.21 17.99
C VAL A 60 -5.46 6.28 18.21
N GLU A 61 -5.04 6.45 19.46
CA GLU A 61 -3.93 7.30 19.86
C GLU A 61 -2.76 6.44 20.31
N HIS A 62 -1.60 6.59 19.66
CA HIS A 62 -0.34 6.09 20.20
C HIS A 62 0.33 7.20 20.99
N ARG A 63 0.57 6.92 22.27
CA ARG A 63 1.30 7.82 23.17
C ARG A 63 2.62 7.18 23.57
N SER A 64 3.68 7.97 23.55
CA SER A 64 5.00 7.56 24.03
C SER A 64 4.99 7.28 25.53
N ASN A 65 6.04 6.65 26.04
CA ASN A 65 6.18 6.33 27.47
C ASN A 65 6.13 7.56 28.39
N ASP A 66 6.46 8.76 27.89
CA ASP A 66 6.33 10.05 28.61
C ASP A 66 4.93 10.70 28.46
N GLY A 67 3.97 10.00 27.84
CA GLY A 67 2.58 10.40 27.69
C GLY A 67 2.27 11.36 26.54
N LYS A 68 3.28 11.74 25.74
CA LYS A 68 3.08 12.59 24.56
C LYS A 68 2.41 11.82 23.45
N LEU A 69 1.54 12.50 22.71
CA LEU A 69 0.96 11.94 21.50
C LEU A 69 2.04 11.83 20.45
N ASP A 70 2.27 10.62 19.96
CA ASP A 70 3.25 10.31 18.92
C ASP A 70 2.56 10.34 17.55
N TYR A 71 1.45 9.61 17.44
CA TYR A 71 0.55 9.66 16.28
C TYR A 71 -0.87 9.28 16.69
N GLU A 72 -1.85 9.80 15.97
CA GLU A 72 -3.24 9.39 16.06
C GLU A 72 -3.77 9.06 14.66
N PHE A 73 -4.66 8.09 14.58
CA PHE A 73 -5.31 7.73 13.33
C PHE A 73 -6.68 7.13 13.59
N GLN A 74 -7.56 7.34 12.63
CA GLN A 74 -8.89 6.76 12.62
C GLN A 74 -8.84 5.42 11.92
N THR A 75 -9.30 4.38 12.61
CA THR A 75 -9.46 3.04 12.03
C THR A 75 -10.93 2.76 11.76
N ASP A 76 -11.21 2.17 10.60
CA ASP A 76 -12.49 1.55 10.31
C ASP A 76 -12.22 0.07 10.07
N THR A 77 -12.96 -0.80 10.77
CA THR A 77 -12.86 -2.25 10.61
C THR A 77 -14.24 -2.85 10.69
N ILE A 78 -14.54 -3.77 9.79
CA ILE A 78 -15.72 -4.62 9.87
C ILE A 78 -15.25 -5.89 10.57
N SER A 79 -15.71 -6.09 11.80
CA SER A 79 -15.28 -7.21 12.63
C SER A 79 -16.51 -7.99 13.10
N ILE A 80 -16.42 -9.32 13.02
CA ILE A 80 -17.50 -10.24 13.32
C ILE A 80 -16.95 -11.30 14.27
N ASN A 81 -17.59 -11.44 15.41
CA ASN A 81 -17.20 -12.38 16.45
C ASN A 81 -18.05 -13.64 16.37
N TYR A 82 -17.40 -14.76 16.66
CA TYR A 82 -18.04 -16.06 16.82
C TYR A 82 -17.57 -16.67 18.13
N TRP A 83 -18.53 -16.93 19.02
CA TRP A 83 -18.25 -17.48 20.35
C TRP A 83 -18.02 -18.99 20.27
N LEU A 84 -16.96 -19.45 20.92
CA LEU A 84 -16.57 -20.85 20.98
C LEU A 84 -16.98 -21.46 22.31
N ASP A 85 -17.24 -22.76 22.28
CA ASP A 85 -17.37 -23.60 23.46
C ASP A 85 -16.20 -24.59 23.57
N ASP A 86 -16.12 -25.30 24.70
CA ASP A 86 -15.03 -26.22 25.00
C ASP A 86 -14.90 -27.36 23.97
N SER A 87 -15.98 -27.72 23.26
CA SER A 87 -15.95 -28.77 22.26
C SER A 87 -15.07 -28.41 21.06
N PHE A 88 -14.88 -27.11 20.79
CA PHE A 88 -14.02 -26.61 19.71
C PHE A 88 -12.55 -27.04 19.87
N TRP A 89 -12.10 -27.26 21.11
CA TRP A 89 -10.70 -27.62 21.38
C TRP A 89 -10.43 -29.12 21.31
N THR A 90 -11.45 -29.94 21.05
CA THR A 90 -11.34 -31.41 21.06
C THR A 90 -10.83 -32.01 19.76
N ARG A 91 -10.79 -31.23 18.67
CA ARG A 91 -10.33 -31.68 17.35
C ARG A 91 -9.76 -30.53 16.52
N GLN A 92 -9.14 -30.88 15.39
CA GLN A 92 -8.80 -29.89 14.37
C GLN A 92 -10.04 -29.44 13.59
N HIS A 93 -9.99 -28.19 13.13
CA HIS A 93 -11.03 -27.54 12.34
C HIS A 93 -10.47 -27.09 10.99
N LEU A 94 -11.32 -27.14 9.96
CA LEU A 94 -10.97 -26.60 8.66
C LEU A 94 -11.39 -25.13 8.58
N PHE A 95 -10.40 -24.24 8.59
CA PHE A 95 -10.58 -22.82 8.33
C PHE A 95 -10.45 -22.54 6.84
N ARG A 96 -11.39 -21.80 6.27
CA ARG A 96 -11.34 -21.37 4.87
C ARG A 96 -11.68 -19.89 4.77
N VAL A 97 -10.84 -19.15 4.05
CA VAL A 97 -11.14 -17.79 3.59
C VAL A 97 -11.33 -17.87 2.09
N GLU A 98 -12.47 -17.39 1.61
CA GLU A 98 -12.73 -17.17 0.20
C GLU A 98 -12.59 -15.67 -0.06
N TRP A 99 -11.72 -15.32 -0.99
CA TRP A 99 -11.43 -13.94 -1.37
C TRP A 99 -11.55 -13.83 -2.88
N GLU A 100 -12.46 -12.98 -3.33
CA GLU A 100 -12.63 -12.64 -4.73
C GLU A 100 -12.32 -11.15 -4.90
N PRO A 101 -11.28 -10.81 -5.68
CA PRO A 101 -10.95 -9.42 -5.98
C PRO A 101 -12.10 -8.69 -6.70
N PRO A 102 -12.16 -7.36 -6.58
CA PRO A 102 -13.10 -6.54 -7.34
C PRO A 102 -12.78 -6.55 -8.84
N LEU A 103 -13.71 -6.01 -9.62
CA LEU A 103 -13.47 -5.61 -11.00
C LEU A 103 -12.52 -4.39 -11.07
N ASN A 104 -12.05 -4.05 -12.27
CA ASN A 104 -11.11 -2.94 -12.46
C ASN A 104 -11.70 -1.56 -12.09
N ASP A 105 -13.03 -1.43 -12.03
CA ASP A 105 -13.74 -0.24 -11.55
C ASP A 105 -13.98 -0.27 -10.02
N GLY A 106 -13.38 -1.25 -9.33
CA GLY A 106 -13.50 -1.49 -7.90
C GLY A 106 -14.76 -2.24 -7.49
N SER A 107 -15.68 -2.55 -8.42
CA SER A 107 -17.00 -3.08 -8.09
C SER A 107 -17.01 -4.59 -7.88
N GLY A 108 -17.96 -5.05 -7.06
CA GLY A 108 -18.11 -6.46 -6.70
C GLY A 108 -16.95 -6.98 -5.85
N GLY A 109 -16.68 -8.28 -5.98
CA GLY A 109 -15.74 -8.98 -5.09
C GLY A 109 -16.34 -9.22 -3.70
N TYR A 110 -15.69 -10.08 -2.93
CA TYR A 110 -16.11 -10.40 -1.57
C TYR A 110 -14.97 -11.01 -0.75
N ILE A 111 -15.16 -11.04 0.56
CA ILE A 111 -14.37 -11.88 1.46
C ILE A 111 -15.29 -12.61 2.43
N HIS A 112 -15.21 -13.94 2.44
CA HIS A 112 -16.01 -14.82 3.29
C HIS A 112 -15.12 -15.73 4.14
N TRP A 113 -15.52 -15.95 5.38
CA TRP A 113 -14.84 -16.84 6.33
C TRP A 113 -15.73 -18.03 6.67
N TYR A 114 -15.13 -19.21 6.68
CA TYR A 114 -15.81 -20.46 6.97
C TYR A 114 -15.03 -21.29 8.00
N ILE A 115 -15.78 -22.03 8.80
CA ILE A 115 -15.27 -23.06 9.70
C ILE A 115 -16.03 -24.35 9.44
N ASP A 116 -15.30 -25.43 9.15
CA ASP A 116 -15.87 -26.74 8.83
C ASP A 116 -16.96 -26.71 7.74
N GLY A 117 -16.81 -25.80 6.77
CA GLY A 117 -17.75 -25.60 5.67
C GLY A 117 -18.93 -24.68 5.98
N ASN A 118 -19.14 -24.28 7.24
CA ASN A 118 -20.19 -23.35 7.63
C ASN A 118 -19.71 -21.91 7.44
N LEU A 119 -20.55 -21.05 6.86
CA LEU A 119 -20.27 -19.63 6.71
C LEU A 119 -20.35 -18.97 8.09
N MET A 120 -19.28 -18.26 8.47
CA MET A 120 -19.20 -17.52 9.73
C MET A 120 -19.48 -16.04 9.53
N ALA A 121 -18.90 -15.49 8.46
CA ALA A 121 -18.88 -14.06 8.20
C ALA A 121 -18.67 -13.83 6.70
N GLY A 122 -19.25 -12.76 6.17
CA GLY A 122 -19.00 -12.32 4.80
C GLY A 122 -19.08 -10.81 4.66
N ILE A 123 -18.25 -10.26 3.78
CA ILE A 123 -18.26 -8.84 3.42
C ILE A 123 -18.30 -8.75 1.91
N GLU A 124 -19.31 -8.05 1.40
CA GLU A 124 -19.52 -7.83 -0.02
C GLU A 124 -18.91 -6.50 -0.45
N GLY A 125 -18.23 -6.47 -1.60
CA GLY A 125 -17.62 -5.26 -2.11
C GLY A 125 -18.63 -4.18 -2.52
N GLU A 126 -19.84 -4.56 -2.94
CA GLU A 126 -20.92 -3.60 -3.25
C GLU A 126 -21.27 -2.72 -2.05
N GLU A 127 -21.30 -3.31 -0.84
CA GLU A 127 -21.58 -2.58 0.39
C GLU A 127 -20.42 -1.66 0.79
N LEU A 128 -19.18 -2.08 0.57
CA LEU A 128 -18.00 -1.22 0.75
C LEU A 128 -18.05 0.00 -0.18
N GLN A 129 -18.36 -0.21 -1.45
CA GLN A 129 -18.48 0.87 -2.43
C GLN A 129 -19.61 1.83 -2.08
N ARG A 130 -20.78 1.29 -1.73
CA ARG A 130 -21.98 2.06 -1.37
C ARG A 130 -21.73 2.95 -0.16
N VAL A 131 -20.98 2.45 0.83
CA VAL A 131 -20.79 3.11 2.12
C VAL A 131 -19.60 4.06 2.10
N SER A 132 -18.41 3.60 1.71
CA SER A 132 -17.16 4.35 1.87
C SER A 132 -16.35 4.51 0.58
N GLN A 133 -16.91 4.14 -0.58
CA GLN A 133 -16.23 4.22 -1.89
C GLN A 133 -14.89 3.48 -1.93
N THR A 134 -14.75 2.47 -1.08
CA THR A 134 -13.61 1.54 -1.08
C THR A 134 -14.01 0.22 -1.73
N GLU A 135 -13.04 -0.66 -1.90
CA GLU A 135 -13.18 -1.95 -2.57
C GLU A 135 -12.67 -3.08 -1.67
N ILE A 136 -13.02 -4.33 -2.03
CA ILE A 136 -12.32 -5.50 -1.49
C ILE A 136 -10.85 -5.41 -1.93
N PRO A 137 -9.87 -5.71 -1.05
CA PRO A 137 -8.47 -5.64 -1.42
C PRO A 137 -8.18 -6.41 -2.70
N SER A 138 -7.60 -5.73 -3.68
CA SER A 138 -7.16 -6.30 -4.96
C SER A 138 -5.63 -6.46 -5.04
N GLU A 139 -4.94 -6.07 -3.98
CA GLU A 139 -3.48 -6.13 -3.86
C GLU A 139 -3.01 -7.55 -3.52
N PRO A 140 -1.78 -7.92 -3.91
CA PRO A 140 -1.17 -9.17 -3.47
C PRO A 140 -1.10 -9.24 -1.94
N MET A 141 -1.62 -10.33 -1.38
CA MET A 141 -1.64 -10.58 0.06
C MET A 141 -0.72 -11.75 0.42
N SER A 142 -0.25 -11.76 1.67
CA SER A 142 0.45 -12.91 2.25
C SER A 142 -0.39 -13.48 3.39
N LEU A 143 -0.28 -14.79 3.62
CA LEU A 143 -0.86 -15.44 4.78
C LEU A 143 0.19 -15.49 5.89
N LEU A 144 -0.10 -14.83 7.01
CA LEU A 144 0.69 -14.93 8.24
C LEU A 144 -0.12 -15.73 9.27
N MET A 145 0.52 -16.73 9.86
CA MET A 145 -0.05 -17.50 10.97
C MET A 145 0.95 -17.45 12.12
N ASN A 146 0.50 -16.95 13.27
CA ASN A 146 1.31 -16.83 14.47
C ASN A 146 0.47 -17.11 15.71
N LEU A 147 1.15 -17.43 16.81
CA LEU A 147 0.56 -17.48 18.14
C LEU A 147 1.14 -16.31 18.93
N ALA A 148 0.28 -15.45 19.47
CA ALA A 148 0.69 -14.28 20.23
C ALA A 148 -0.13 -14.17 21.52
N VAL A 149 0.43 -13.47 22.50
CA VAL A 149 -0.19 -13.21 23.80
C VAL A 149 -0.03 -11.73 24.11
N SER A 150 -1.11 -11.08 24.53
CA SER A 150 -1.10 -9.67 24.96
C SER A 150 -2.04 -9.48 26.13
N LYS A 151 -1.64 -8.64 27.10
CA LYS A 151 -2.50 -8.17 28.19
C LYS A 151 -3.66 -7.28 27.69
N ASP A 152 -3.58 -6.82 26.45
CA ASP A 152 -4.62 -5.98 25.84
C ASP A 152 -5.68 -6.83 25.12
N TRP A 153 -5.54 -8.16 25.08
CA TRP A 153 -6.47 -9.11 24.46
C TRP A 153 -7.20 -9.93 25.52
N SER A 154 -8.26 -9.35 26.08
CA SER A 154 -9.18 -10.00 27.04
C SER A 154 -8.58 -10.34 28.42
N PHE A 155 -7.39 -9.86 28.76
CA PHE A 155 -6.93 -9.93 30.15
C PHE A 155 -7.70 -8.89 30.96
N PRO A 156 -8.15 -9.24 32.18
CA PRO A 156 -8.77 -8.27 33.06
C PRO A 156 -7.84 -7.08 33.33
N ASP A 157 -8.38 -5.86 33.32
CA ASP A 157 -7.61 -4.71 33.74
C ASP A 157 -7.41 -4.77 35.27
N ALA A 158 -6.14 -4.76 35.67
CA ALA A 158 -5.69 -4.77 37.05
C ALA A 158 -6.33 -3.67 37.92
N TRP A 159 -6.69 -2.53 37.31
CA TRP A 159 -7.41 -1.45 37.98
C TRP A 159 -8.82 -1.86 38.39
N PHE A 160 -9.61 -2.46 37.48
CA PHE A 160 -10.98 -2.88 37.79
C PHE A 160 -11.03 -3.99 38.83
N LEU A 161 -10.02 -4.87 38.85
CA LEU A 161 -9.88 -5.91 39.86
C LEU A 161 -9.21 -5.43 41.17
N ASN A 162 -8.87 -4.14 41.28
CA ASN A 162 -8.18 -3.55 42.43
C ASN A 162 -6.91 -4.33 42.82
N CYS A 163 -6.16 -4.79 41.82
CA CYS A 163 -4.93 -5.54 42.03
C CYS A 163 -3.86 -4.65 42.65
N LYS A 164 -3.24 -5.13 43.73
CA LYS A 164 -2.16 -4.41 44.43
C LYS A 164 -0.94 -4.13 43.55
N HIS A 165 -0.67 -5.01 42.59
CA HIS A 165 0.46 -4.92 41.68
C HIS A 165 -0.04 -4.85 40.23
N LYS A 166 0.54 -3.95 39.43
CA LYS A 166 0.24 -3.79 38.00
C LYS A 166 1.22 -4.61 37.15
N CYS A 167 1.16 -5.93 37.31
CA CYS A 167 2.02 -6.88 36.61
C CYS A 167 1.25 -8.16 36.28
N TRP A 168 1.71 -8.85 35.24
CA TRP A 168 1.17 -10.12 34.75
C TRP A 168 2.30 -11.13 34.69
N SER A 169 2.28 -12.14 35.56
CA SER A 169 3.30 -13.19 35.57
C SER A 169 2.77 -14.48 36.18
N CYS A 170 2.96 -15.59 35.47
CA CYS A 170 2.69 -16.92 36.02
C CYS A 170 3.71 -17.37 37.07
N PHE A 171 4.87 -16.72 37.14
CA PHE A 171 5.96 -17.11 38.04
C PHE A 171 5.97 -16.35 39.37
N ASP A 172 5.26 -15.21 39.46
CA ASP A 172 5.13 -14.43 40.70
C ASP A 172 3.68 -14.40 41.14
N PRO A 173 3.30 -15.06 42.25
CA PRO A 173 1.95 -15.03 42.79
C PRO A 173 1.38 -13.61 43.01
N LYS A 174 2.23 -12.61 43.25
CA LYS A 174 1.79 -11.21 43.41
C LYS A 174 1.30 -10.57 42.11
N CYS A 175 1.68 -11.14 40.96
CA CYS A 175 1.38 -10.68 39.61
C CYS A 175 0.34 -11.55 38.88
N GLN A 176 -0.36 -12.43 39.60
CA GLN A 176 -1.38 -13.30 39.02
C GLN A 176 -2.81 -12.72 39.10
N CYS A 177 -3.01 -11.63 39.86
CA CYS A 177 -4.34 -11.06 40.13
C CYS A 177 -5.14 -10.66 38.87
N ALA A 178 -4.45 -10.20 37.81
CA ALA A 178 -5.07 -9.77 36.56
C ALA A 178 -4.81 -10.76 35.40
N LEU A 179 -4.41 -12.00 35.72
CA LEU A 179 -4.35 -13.09 34.73
C LEU A 179 -5.73 -13.75 34.63
N PRO A 180 -6.16 -14.15 33.43
CA PRO A 180 -7.34 -14.99 33.28
C PRO A 180 -7.21 -16.29 34.09
N GLU A 181 -8.34 -16.76 34.62
CA GLU A 181 -8.39 -18.03 35.34
C GLU A 181 -7.92 -19.19 34.45
N GLY A 182 -7.07 -20.08 34.98
CA GLY A 182 -6.54 -21.23 34.23
C GLY A 182 -5.45 -20.90 33.21
N PHE A 183 -5.11 -19.63 33.00
CA PHE A 183 -4.12 -19.23 31.98
C PHE A 183 -2.75 -19.86 32.24
N CYS A 184 -2.26 -19.83 33.47
CA CYS A 184 -0.92 -20.34 33.79
C CYS A 184 -0.84 -21.86 33.71
N GLU A 185 -1.91 -22.55 34.08
CA GLU A 185 -2.05 -23.99 34.00
C GLU A 185 -2.12 -24.48 32.55
N SER A 186 -2.59 -23.63 31.63
CA SER A 186 -2.65 -23.94 30.20
C SER A 186 -1.28 -24.00 29.52
N LEU A 187 -0.23 -23.43 30.12
CA LEU A 187 1.10 -23.35 29.52
C LEU A 187 1.93 -24.62 29.76
N PRO A 188 2.72 -25.08 28.76
CA PRO A 188 2.88 -24.53 27.42
C PRO A 188 1.70 -24.86 26.49
N VAL A 189 1.35 -23.91 25.61
CA VAL A 189 0.32 -24.07 24.57
C VAL A 189 0.95 -24.29 23.20
N HIS A 190 0.26 -25.05 22.35
CA HIS A 190 0.70 -25.35 20.99
C HIS A 190 -0.37 -24.94 19.97
N PHE A 191 0.04 -24.21 18.93
CA PHE A 191 -0.80 -23.92 17.77
C PHE A 191 -0.41 -24.86 16.63
N LEU A 192 -1.23 -25.88 16.39
CA LEU A 192 -0.93 -26.97 15.47
C LEU A 192 -1.62 -26.77 14.13
N ILE A 193 -0.85 -26.78 13.05
CA ILE A 193 -1.33 -26.65 11.67
C ILE A 193 -0.92 -27.92 10.93
N ASP A 194 -1.91 -28.69 10.47
CA ASP A 194 -1.65 -29.91 9.68
C ASP A 194 -1.26 -29.55 8.24
N TYR A 195 -2.06 -28.72 7.57
CA TYR A 195 -1.77 -28.26 6.21
C TYR A 195 -2.34 -26.88 5.91
N VAL A 196 -1.78 -26.27 4.86
CA VAL A 196 -2.33 -25.08 4.21
C VAL A 196 -2.50 -25.38 2.73
N ARG A 197 -3.63 -24.96 2.15
CA ARG A 197 -3.89 -25.06 0.71
C ARG A 197 -4.33 -23.69 0.19
N VAL A 198 -3.72 -23.27 -0.90
CA VAL A 198 -4.06 -22.04 -1.60
C VAL A 198 -4.58 -22.41 -2.98
N TYR A 199 -5.74 -21.89 -3.32
CA TYR A 199 -6.44 -22.18 -4.56
C TYR A 199 -6.59 -20.90 -5.39
N GLN A 200 -6.50 -21.05 -6.71
CA GLN A 200 -6.74 -19.97 -7.64
C GLN A 200 -7.49 -20.50 -8.86
N ALA A 201 -8.56 -19.83 -9.27
CA ALA A 201 -9.27 -20.17 -10.50
C ALA A 201 -8.42 -19.82 -11.73
N ALA A 202 -8.02 -20.83 -12.52
CA ALA A 202 -7.07 -20.70 -13.63
C ALA A 202 -7.53 -19.80 -14.80
N HIS A 203 -8.83 -19.54 -14.92
CA HIS A 203 -9.42 -18.78 -16.03
C HIS A 203 -10.20 -17.54 -15.56
N ASN A 204 -9.97 -17.11 -14.32
CA ASN A 204 -10.55 -15.86 -13.81
C ASN A 204 -9.54 -14.72 -14.00
N PRO A 205 -9.81 -13.72 -14.87
CA PRO A 205 -8.89 -12.61 -15.10
C PRO A 205 -8.70 -11.70 -13.87
N ARG A 206 -9.58 -11.78 -12.86
CA ARG A 206 -9.41 -11.07 -11.59
C ARG A 206 -8.33 -11.70 -10.71
N HIS A 207 -8.02 -12.97 -10.94
CA HIS A 207 -7.02 -13.70 -10.19
C HIS A 207 -5.65 -13.53 -10.85
N THR A 208 -4.83 -12.67 -10.27
CA THR A 208 -3.46 -12.43 -10.75
C THR A 208 -2.44 -13.19 -9.90
N LEU A 209 -1.29 -13.49 -10.48
CA LEU A 209 -0.15 -14.09 -9.80
C LEU A 209 1.01 -13.09 -9.79
N GLY A 210 1.68 -12.95 -8.65
CA GLY A 210 2.80 -12.04 -8.47
C GLY A 210 2.59 -11.03 -7.35
N CYS A 211 3.67 -10.35 -6.97
CA CYS A 211 3.66 -9.36 -5.89
C CYS A 211 3.51 -7.93 -6.42
N SER A 212 3.63 -7.72 -7.73
CA SER A 212 3.56 -6.42 -8.38
C SER A 212 2.83 -6.50 -9.74
N PRO A 213 1.56 -6.97 -9.76
CA PRO A 213 0.79 -7.09 -10.99
C PRO A 213 0.57 -5.72 -11.66
N PRO A 214 0.28 -5.64 -12.98
CA PRO A 214 0.10 -4.37 -13.67
C PRO A 214 -1.00 -3.45 -13.08
N SER A 215 -2.05 -4.03 -12.49
CA SER A 215 -3.14 -3.30 -11.83
C SER A 215 -2.77 -2.76 -10.45
N ARG A 216 -1.76 -3.34 -9.80
CA ARG A 216 -1.21 -2.94 -8.49
C ARG A 216 0.32 -3.03 -8.55
N PRO A 217 1.01 -2.02 -9.13
CA PRO A 217 2.45 -2.06 -9.37
C PRO A 217 3.25 -1.81 -8.07
N THR A 218 3.11 -2.69 -7.09
CA THR A 218 3.64 -2.59 -5.73
C THR A 218 5.15 -2.35 -5.71
N ALA A 219 5.92 -3.01 -6.58
CA ALA A 219 7.36 -2.80 -6.64
C ALA A 219 7.73 -1.37 -7.06
N GLY A 220 6.97 -0.78 -7.99
CA GLY A 220 7.14 0.62 -8.38
C GLY A 220 6.70 1.58 -7.29
N PHE A 221 5.64 1.23 -6.55
CA PHE A 221 5.19 2.02 -5.40
C PHE A 221 6.23 2.07 -4.29
N ILE A 222 6.81 0.92 -3.92
CA ILE A 222 7.87 0.83 -2.90
C ILE A 222 9.11 1.59 -3.34
N GLU A 223 9.52 1.46 -4.60
CA GLU A 223 10.67 2.17 -5.17
C GLU A 223 10.48 3.70 -5.12
N ALA A 224 9.27 4.19 -5.33
CA ALA A 224 8.95 5.62 -5.27
C ALA A 224 8.83 6.17 -3.84
N HIS A 225 8.73 5.30 -2.83
CA HIS A 225 8.52 5.65 -1.42
C HIS A 225 9.49 4.89 -0.49
N LYS A 226 10.75 4.72 -0.92
CA LYS A 226 11.72 3.85 -0.23
C LYS A 226 11.81 4.14 1.26
N GLU A 227 11.78 5.40 1.64
CA GLU A 227 11.89 5.88 3.02
C GLU A 227 10.84 5.28 3.96
N ARG A 228 9.67 4.87 3.45
CA ARG A 228 8.61 4.23 4.23
C ARG A 228 8.84 2.74 4.46
N TYR A 229 9.68 2.12 3.63
CA TYR A 229 9.94 0.69 3.61
C TYR A 229 11.38 0.35 4.00
N MET A 230 12.14 1.34 4.47
CA MET A 230 13.50 1.15 4.96
C MET A 230 13.57 1.42 6.46
N VAL A 231 14.27 0.55 7.18
CA VAL A 231 14.70 0.82 8.55
C VAL A 231 16.11 1.44 8.57
N HIS A 232 16.47 2.08 9.69
CA HIS A 232 17.76 2.76 9.84
C HIS A 232 18.94 1.84 9.46
N GLY A 233 19.78 2.31 8.53
CA GLY A 233 20.97 1.59 8.05
C GLY A 233 20.74 0.75 6.78
N GLN A 234 19.51 0.62 6.30
CA GLN A 234 19.25 0.02 5.00
C GLN A 234 19.49 1.02 3.86
N THR A 235 20.03 0.53 2.75
CA THR A 235 20.23 1.31 1.52
C THR A 235 19.14 1.07 0.47
N GLU A 236 18.37 -0.02 0.62
CA GLU A 236 17.29 -0.42 -0.28
C GLU A 236 16.13 -1.03 0.54
N PRO A 237 14.87 -0.84 0.13
CA PRO A 237 13.69 -1.30 0.87
C PRO A 237 13.43 -2.81 0.73
N LEU A 238 13.75 -3.40 -0.42
CA LEU A 238 13.52 -4.81 -0.71
C LEU A 238 14.83 -5.58 -0.56
N LEU A 239 15.03 -6.16 0.64
CA LEU A 239 16.18 -7.02 0.91
C LEU A 239 16.00 -8.41 0.29
N PRO A 240 17.09 -9.08 -0.13
CA PRO A 240 17.02 -10.45 -0.62
C PRO A 240 16.58 -11.40 0.50
N VAL A 241 15.91 -12.49 0.11
CA VAL A 241 15.52 -13.55 1.05
C VAL A 241 16.76 -14.11 1.72
N THR A 242 16.75 -14.06 3.06
CA THR A 242 17.88 -14.50 3.88
C THR A 242 18.05 -16.01 3.81
N THR A 243 19.27 -16.48 3.56
CA THR A 243 19.59 -17.90 3.43
C THR A 243 20.56 -18.31 4.55
N GLY A 244 20.00 -18.66 5.71
CA GLY A 244 20.75 -18.94 6.93
C GLY A 244 20.92 -17.69 7.81
N GLY A 245 21.78 -17.76 8.84
CA GLY A 245 22.10 -16.62 9.69
C GLY A 245 21.34 -16.55 11.02
N ALA A 246 20.50 -17.53 11.36
CA ALA A 246 20.07 -17.72 12.74
C ALA A 246 21.25 -18.22 13.60
N SER A 247 21.30 -17.79 14.86
CA SER A 247 22.20 -18.37 15.85
C SER A 247 21.90 -19.86 16.06
N CYS A 248 22.94 -20.67 16.20
CA CYS A 248 22.80 -22.11 16.40
C CYS A 248 23.87 -22.66 17.35
N VAL A 249 23.59 -23.81 17.96
CA VAL A 249 24.53 -24.57 18.78
C VAL A 249 24.84 -25.91 18.13
N VAL A 250 23.83 -26.56 17.54
CA VAL A 250 23.93 -27.86 16.85
C VAL A 250 23.29 -27.78 15.46
N ASN A 251 23.58 -28.75 14.60
CA ASN A 251 23.01 -28.80 13.24
C ASN A 251 21.48 -28.87 13.25
N ASP A 252 20.89 -29.50 14.26
CA ASP A 252 19.43 -29.65 14.38
C ASP A 252 18.71 -28.31 14.57
N ASP A 253 19.41 -27.27 15.05
CA ASP A 253 18.86 -25.90 15.13
C ASP A 253 18.65 -25.26 13.75
N CYS A 254 19.28 -25.82 12.72
CA CYS A 254 19.34 -25.28 11.37
C CYS A 254 18.52 -26.07 10.34
N GLY A 255 17.57 -26.91 10.77
CA GLY A 255 16.65 -27.60 9.86
C GLY A 255 17.38 -28.31 8.70
N HIS A 256 17.15 -27.86 7.46
CA HIS A 256 17.85 -28.36 6.27
C HIS A 256 19.17 -27.63 5.98
N GLY A 257 19.96 -27.42 7.02
CA GLY A 257 21.23 -26.70 6.99
C GLY A 257 22.24 -27.28 7.95
N THR A 258 23.35 -26.56 8.13
CA THR A 258 24.40 -26.91 9.08
C THR A 258 24.71 -25.73 9.98
N CYS A 259 25.00 -25.98 11.24
CA CYS A 259 25.49 -24.97 12.16
C CYS A 259 26.99 -24.76 11.92
N VAL A 260 27.35 -23.60 11.37
CA VAL A 260 28.74 -23.26 11.09
C VAL A 260 29.33 -22.57 12.31
N VAL A 261 30.38 -23.18 12.86
CA VAL A 261 31.08 -22.66 14.03
C VAL A 261 31.71 -21.30 13.70
N GLY A 262 31.31 -20.27 14.44
CA GLY A 262 31.74 -18.88 14.27
C GLY A 262 31.56 -18.08 15.57
N ARG A 263 31.75 -16.76 15.52
CA ARG A 263 31.41 -15.85 16.63
C ARG A 263 30.48 -14.74 16.12
N PRO A 264 29.14 -14.90 16.22
CA PRO A 264 28.42 -16.07 16.73
C PRO A 264 28.39 -17.26 15.74
N PRO A 265 28.13 -18.49 16.20
CA PRO A 265 27.81 -19.63 15.34
C PRO A 265 26.46 -19.41 14.63
N LEU A 266 26.40 -19.67 13.33
CA LEU A 266 25.24 -19.33 12.49
C LEU A 266 24.84 -20.49 11.56
N CYS A 267 23.55 -20.59 11.28
CA CYS A 267 23.01 -21.54 10.32
C CYS A 267 23.43 -21.21 8.89
N HIS A 268 23.81 -22.24 8.13
CA HIS A 268 24.04 -22.16 6.69
C HIS A 268 23.15 -23.17 5.97
N CYS A 269 22.31 -22.69 5.05
CA CYS A 269 21.31 -23.54 4.40
C CYS A 269 21.89 -24.36 3.26
N ARG A 270 21.36 -25.57 3.07
CA ARG A 270 21.61 -26.35 1.86
C ARG A 270 20.92 -25.72 0.66
N ASN A 271 21.45 -25.98 -0.54
CA ASN A 271 20.78 -25.61 -1.79
C ASN A 271 19.31 -26.07 -1.80
N GLY A 272 18.41 -25.19 -2.23
CA GLY A 272 16.97 -25.42 -2.22
C GLY A 272 16.28 -25.08 -0.90
N TRP A 273 17.00 -24.55 0.10
CA TRP A 273 16.45 -24.11 1.38
C TRP A 273 16.84 -22.67 1.70
N THR A 274 15.99 -21.99 2.44
CA THR A 274 16.12 -20.57 2.80
C THR A 274 15.47 -20.28 4.15
N GLY A 275 15.49 -19.02 4.56
CA GLY A 275 15.12 -18.57 5.89
C GLY A 275 16.30 -18.62 6.87
N PRO A 276 16.15 -17.99 8.04
CA PRO A 276 17.25 -17.86 9.00
C PRO A 276 17.69 -19.22 9.58
N THR A 277 16.76 -20.16 9.77
CA THR A 277 16.99 -21.53 10.27
C THR A 277 16.83 -22.61 9.19
N CYS A 278 16.78 -22.23 7.91
CA CYS A 278 16.73 -23.19 6.77
C CYS A 278 15.54 -24.16 6.79
N LEU A 279 14.39 -23.71 7.28
CA LEU A 279 13.14 -24.49 7.32
C LEU A 279 12.23 -24.23 6.11
N ALA A 280 12.51 -23.20 5.30
CA ALA A 280 11.70 -22.87 4.13
C ALA A 280 12.35 -23.42 2.86
N HIS A 281 11.57 -24.07 2.00
CA HIS A 281 12.04 -24.48 0.69
C HIS A 281 12.17 -23.26 -0.24
N ASN A 282 13.32 -23.12 -0.89
CA ASN A 282 13.58 -22.06 -1.87
C ASN A 282 13.17 -22.53 -3.27
N GLY A 283 11.87 -22.67 -3.48
CA GLY A 283 11.30 -23.06 -4.76
C GLY A 283 10.95 -21.83 -5.61
N SER A 284 11.09 -21.97 -6.92
CA SER A 284 10.60 -21.00 -7.91
C SER A 284 9.78 -21.72 -8.97
N ASP A 285 8.76 -21.05 -9.50
CA ASP A 285 8.09 -21.47 -10.72
C ASP A 285 8.67 -20.70 -11.92
N ASN A 286 8.66 -21.33 -13.11
CA ASN A 286 9.14 -20.73 -14.35
C ASN A 286 8.18 -19.65 -14.89
N THR A 287 6.98 -19.54 -14.31
CA THR A 287 6.01 -18.51 -14.65
C THR A 287 6.53 -17.14 -14.22
N ALA A 288 6.77 -16.25 -15.19
CA ALA A 288 7.17 -14.87 -14.91
C ALA A 288 5.97 -14.08 -14.36
N PHE A 289 5.92 -13.92 -13.04
CA PHE A 289 4.79 -13.30 -12.35
C PHE A 289 4.79 -11.77 -12.44
N ASP A 290 5.96 -11.14 -12.29
CA ASP A 290 6.11 -9.68 -12.28
C ASP A 290 6.92 -9.22 -13.50
N VAL A 291 6.24 -8.97 -14.63
CA VAL A 291 6.91 -8.36 -15.79
C VAL A 291 7.13 -6.88 -15.49
N ARG A 292 8.31 -6.51 -14.96
CA ARG A 292 8.77 -5.12 -15.01
C ARG A 292 8.73 -4.68 -16.46
N ARG A 293 7.75 -3.85 -16.84
CA ARG A 293 7.67 -3.21 -18.17
C ARG A 293 8.81 -2.21 -18.31
N ALA A 294 10.03 -2.70 -18.47
CA ALA A 294 11.20 -1.91 -18.88
C ALA A 294 11.08 -1.43 -20.35
N THR A 295 10.10 -1.94 -21.10
CA THR A 295 9.91 -1.64 -22.52
C THR A 295 9.34 -0.24 -22.80
N ALA A 296 8.56 0.33 -21.87
CA ALA A 296 7.92 1.63 -22.10
C ALA A 296 8.91 2.80 -22.04
N THR A 297 9.91 2.74 -21.14
CA THR A 297 10.93 3.79 -21.02
C THR A 297 11.87 3.78 -22.22
N PHE A 298 12.32 2.62 -22.68
CA PHE A 298 13.23 2.52 -23.82
C PHE A 298 12.63 3.08 -25.13
N LEU A 299 11.35 2.81 -25.39
CA LEU A 299 10.64 3.35 -26.56
C LEU A 299 10.42 4.86 -26.47
N ALA A 300 10.14 5.39 -25.27
CA ALA A 300 10.01 6.83 -25.05
C ALA A 300 11.33 7.58 -25.24
N PHE A 301 12.44 7.02 -24.73
CA PHE A 301 13.78 7.58 -24.96
C PHE A 301 14.18 7.53 -26.44
N LEU A 302 13.87 6.44 -27.14
CA LEU A 302 14.12 6.32 -28.59
C LEU A 302 13.33 7.39 -29.38
N ALA A 303 12.06 7.59 -29.05
CA ALA A 303 11.20 8.60 -29.69
C ALA A 303 11.72 10.04 -29.45
N LEU A 304 12.11 10.36 -28.21
CA LEU A 304 12.72 11.66 -27.88
C LEU A 304 14.05 11.87 -28.62
N PHE A 305 14.88 10.83 -28.73
CA PHE A 305 16.15 10.91 -29.45
C PHE A 305 15.95 11.14 -30.95
N LEU A 306 14.96 10.47 -31.56
CA LEU A 306 14.58 10.67 -32.96
C LEU A 306 13.99 12.07 -33.21
N MET A 307 13.16 12.58 -32.29
CA MET A 307 12.63 13.95 -32.36
C MET A 307 13.72 15.02 -32.23
N PHE A 308 14.69 14.79 -31.34
CA PHE A 308 15.82 15.71 -31.18
C PHE A 308 16.75 15.68 -32.42
N GLY A 309 17.02 14.49 -32.97
CA GLY A 309 17.79 14.34 -34.20
C GLY A 309 17.12 14.99 -35.42
N SER A 310 15.80 14.92 -35.54
CA SER A 310 15.06 15.58 -36.62
C SER A 310 15.05 17.11 -36.45
N PHE A 311 14.92 17.61 -35.21
CA PHE A 311 15.03 19.03 -34.90
C PHE A 311 16.41 19.60 -35.25
N LEU A 312 17.49 18.94 -34.84
CA LEU A 312 18.86 19.35 -35.20
C LEU A 312 19.08 19.34 -36.72
N SER A 313 18.56 18.33 -37.41
CA SER A 313 18.63 18.25 -38.87
C SER A 313 17.87 19.41 -39.54
N PHE A 314 16.70 19.78 -39.03
CA PHE A 314 15.91 20.93 -39.52
C PHE A 314 16.62 22.27 -39.29
N VAL A 315 17.19 22.47 -38.09
CA VAL A 315 17.97 23.66 -37.76
C VAL A 315 19.21 23.76 -38.66
N GLY A 316 19.94 22.65 -38.84
CA GLY A 316 21.08 22.57 -39.76
C GLY A 316 20.70 22.90 -41.21
N TYR A 317 19.56 22.40 -41.69
CA TYR A 317 19.02 22.73 -43.01
C TYR A 317 18.69 24.23 -43.14
N LYS A 318 18.00 24.82 -42.16
CA LYS A 318 17.70 26.27 -42.13
C LYS A 318 18.96 27.14 -42.13
N ILE A 319 19.98 26.78 -41.35
CA ILE A 319 21.26 27.50 -41.30
C ILE A 319 21.99 27.39 -42.65
N ARG A 320 22.05 26.19 -43.24
CA ARG A 320 22.67 25.96 -44.55
C ARG A 320 21.97 26.76 -45.64
N ASN A 321 20.64 26.76 -45.67
CA ASN A 321 19.87 27.51 -46.67
C ASN A 321 20.03 29.03 -46.49
N ARG A 322 20.09 29.52 -45.25
CA ARG A 322 20.36 30.93 -44.96
C ARG A 322 21.74 31.34 -45.49
N ASN A 323 22.78 30.54 -45.21
CA ASN A 323 24.14 30.80 -45.68
C ASN A 323 24.27 30.70 -47.22
N TYR A 324 23.48 29.82 -47.86
CA TYR A 324 23.40 29.75 -49.31
C TYR A 324 22.78 31.02 -49.91
N SER A 325 21.63 31.48 -49.37
CA SER A 325 21.02 32.75 -49.80
C SER A 325 21.93 33.96 -49.55
N THR A 326 22.67 34.00 -48.43
CA THR A 326 23.62 35.09 -48.16
C THR A 326 24.79 35.08 -49.15
N ARG A 327 25.30 33.90 -49.55
CA ARG A 327 26.36 33.80 -50.58
C ARG A 327 25.88 34.27 -51.94
N VAL A 328 24.70 33.85 -52.37
CA VAL A 328 24.09 34.28 -53.65
C VAL A 328 23.84 35.80 -53.66
N LEU A 329 23.42 36.37 -52.53
CA LEU A 329 23.24 37.82 -52.40
C LEU A 329 24.57 38.58 -52.49
N TYR A 330 25.64 38.04 -51.92
CA TYR A 330 26.99 38.63 -52.01
C TYR A 330 27.57 38.57 -53.42
N GLU A 331 27.36 37.47 -54.16
CA GLU A 331 27.75 37.37 -55.58
C GLU A 331 26.96 38.36 -56.46
N LEU A 332 25.65 38.48 -56.24
CA LEU A 332 24.79 39.44 -56.96
C LEU A 332 25.16 40.91 -56.65
N LEU A 333 25.53 41.22 -55.40
CA LEU A 333 25.95 42.57 -55.02
C LEU A 333 27.34 42.92 -55.56
N SER A 334 28.27 41.96 -55.66
CA SER A 334 29.57 42.20 -56.28
C SER A 334 29.48 42.47 -57.78
N ASP A 335 28.50 41.88 -58.47
CA ASP A 335 28.26 42.16 -59.89
C ASP A 335 27.70 43.57 -60.10
N ILE A 336 26.81 44.05 -59.22
CA ILE A 336 26.18 45.39 -59.32
C ILE A 336 27.17 46.53 -59.06
N GLU A 337 28.18 46.36 -58.20
CA GLU A 337 29.20 47.38 -57.96
C GLU A 337 30.18 47.56 -59.12
N SER A 338 30.28 46.59 -60.03
CA SER A 338 31.18 46.67 -61.20
C SER A 338 30.64 47.53 -62.35
N GLU A 339 29.34 47.86 -62.36
CA GLU A 339 28.66 48.37 -63.56
C GLU A 339 28.27 49.87 -63.53
N LYS A 340 28.61 50.64 -62.48
CA LYS A 340 28.22 52.06 -62.37
C LYS A 340 29.40 53.03 -62.21
N VAL A 341 30.08 53.35 -63.31
CA VAL A 341 30.95 54.55 -63.42
C VAL A 341 30.83 55.18 -64.83
N LEU A 342 30.08 56.30 -64.98
CA LEU A 342 30.22 57.47 -65.89
C LEU A 342 28.85 58.12 -66.33
N PRO A 343 28.77 59.43 -66.69
CA PRO A 343 27.85 60.35 -66.02
C PRO A 343 26.95 61.27 -66.90
N SER A 344 26.04 61.96 -66.19
CA SER A 344 25.50 63.33 -66.41
C SER A 344 24.29 63.56 -67.34
N LYS A 345 23.20 64.18 -66.81
CA LYS A 345 22.78 65.60 -67.00
C LYS A 345 21.26 65.82 -66.78
N GLY A 346 20.94 66.73 -65.85
CA GLY A 346 19.95 67.83 -65.90
C GLY A 346 18.46 67.59 -66.23
N ALA A 347 17.57 68.03 -65.32
CA ALA A 347 16.43 68.92 -65.62
C ALA A 347 15.71 69.35 -64.31
N VAL A 348 15.22 70.60 -64.31
CA VAL A 348 14.48 71.35 -63.27
C VAL A 348 12.97 71.25 -63.61
N ILE A 349 12.00 71.33 -62.70
CA ILE A 349 11.14 72.52 -62.39
C ILE A 349 9.95 72.11 -61.48
N GLU A 350 9.64 72.98 -60.48
CA GLU A 350 8.39 73.39 -59.75
C GLU A 350 7.26 72.37 -59.45
N GLY A 351 6.47 72.41 -58.37
CA GLY A 351 6.25 73.36 -57.26
C GLY A 351 4.80 73.20 -56.75
N SER A 352 4.57 73.14 -55.42
CA SER A 352 3.37 73.62 -54.67
C SER A 352 3.30 73.03 -53.25
N GLU A 353 2.97 73.89 -52.29
CA GLU A 353 3.01 73.77 -50.81
C GLU A 353 1.60 74.12 -50.25
N PRO A 354 1.33 74.17 -48.92
CA PRO A 354 1.10 73.13 -47.88
C PRO A 354 -0.37 73.29 -47.32
N PRO A 355 -0.82 72.95 -46.06
CA PRO A 355 -0.22 73.22 -44.73
C PRO A 355 -0.38 72.11 -43.64
N ALA A 356 0.32 72.32 -42.54
CA ALA A 356 0.29 71.57 -41.27
C ALA A 356 -0.75 72.11 -40.26
N LEU A 357 -1.01 71.35 -39.18
CA LEU A 357 -1.45 71.68 -37.79
C LEU A 357 -2.13 70.42 -37.20
N LYS A 358 -2.05 69.96 -35.94
CA LYS A 358 -1.36 70.26 -34.65
C LYS A 358 -1.66 69.07 -33.69
N PRO A 359 -0.99 68.92 -32.51
CA PRO A 359 -1.13 67.76 -31.60
C PRO A 359 -1.94 68.06 -30.31
N MET A 360 -2.46 66.99 -29.65
CA MET A 360 -2.98 66.89 -28.26
C MET A 360 -3.49 65.44 -28.06
N GLU A 361 -3.54 64.73 -26.92
CA GLU A 361 -3.16 64.89 -25.51
C GLU A 361 -3.29 63.49 -24.82
N GLN A 362 -2.80 63.35 -23.58
CA GLN A 362 -2.78 62.11 -22.76
C GLN A 362 -4.15 61.74 -22.13
N GLY A 363 -4.36 60.45 -21.79
CA GLY A 363 -5.35 60.06 -20.80
C GLY A 363 -5.54 58.55 -20.56
N GLY A 364 -5.27 58.11 -19.32
CA GLY A 364 -6.13 57.20 -18.53
C GLY A 364 -6.14 55.70 -18.85
N GLY A 365 -5.69 54.88 -17.88
CA GLY A 365 -5.76 53.42 -17.93
C GLY A 365 -7.10 52.80 -17.49
N SER A 366 -7.20 51.48 -17.62
CA SER A 366 -7.97 50.59 -16.73
C SER A 366 -7.68 49.11 -17.04
N SER A 367 -7.61 48.35 -15.95
CA SER A 367 -7.48 46.90 -15.82
C SER A 367 -8.84 46.23 -15.59
N LEU A 368 -9.03 44.98 -16.03
CA LEU A 368 -10.00 43.97 -15.52
C LEU A 368 -9.52 42.60 -16.06
N SER A 369 -8.98 41.67 -15.27
CA SER A 369 -9.59 40.70 -14.32
C SER A 369 -10.65 39.78 -14.93
N TYR A 370 -10.38 38.46 -14.93
CA TYR A 370 -11.39 37.40 -14.91
C TYR A 370 -11.00 36.36 -13.86
N GLN A 371 -11.94 36.11 -12.94
CA GLN A 371 -11.91 35.14 -11.85
C GLN A 371 -12.19 33.73 -12.36
N THR A 372 -11.62 32.76 -11.65
CA THR A 372 -12.03 31.36 -11.53
C THR A 372 -12.76 31.19 -10.20
N GLU A 373 -13.91 30.53 -10.22
CA GLU A 373 -14.43 29.66 -9.15
C GLU A 373 -14.42 28.22 -9.66
#